data_AF-A0A7S4FAZ9-F1
#
_entry.id   AF-A0A7S4FAZ9-F1
#
_cell.length_a   1.000
_cell.length_b   1.000
_cell.length_c   1.000
_cell.angle_alpha   90.00
_cell.angle_beta   90.00
_cell.angle_gamma   90.00
#
_symmetry.space_group_name_H-M   'P 1'
#
loop_
_entity.id
_entity.type
_entity.pdbx_description
1 polymer ?
#
loop_
_entity_poly.entity_id
_entity_poly.type
_entity_poly.pdbx_seq_one_letter_code
_entity_poly.pdbx_strand_id
1 'polypeptide(L)'
;GGWLGELYDPNQPPDYWERPHAWLSGFRARRHSLLVAFDRKALHTVISKQPHLKDAAEKMEVADLWGKLKACVMQGERNVYRESVAMAHADGALSADETHALERLLDKMQNSLTVDEIGAIHKLIATKLDAKIRAQPFPPNRPDVCAPGEVSAHAGA
;
A
#
# COMPACT_ATOMS: atom_id res chain seq x y z
N GLY A 1 -5.05 -13.06 -14.21
CA GLY A 1 -4.78 -14.27 -15.00
C GLY A 1 -3.35 -14.68 -14.79
N GLY A 2 -3.09 -15.56 -13.83
CA GLY A 2 -1.83 -16.31 -13.74
C GLY A 2 -2.15 -17.70 -14.24
N TRP A 3 -1.60 -18.13 -15.38
CA TRP A 3 -1.91 -19.48 -15.89
C TRP A 3 -0.73 -20.18 -16.56
N LEU A 4 0.08 -19.51 -17.38
CA LEU A 4 1.29 -20.15 -17.96
C LEU A 4 2.60 -19.78 -17.26
N GLY A 5 2.84 -18.50 -16.92
CA GLY A 5 4.11 -18.05 -16.35
C GLY A 5 4.42 -18.60 -14.94
N GLU A 6 3.44 -19.11 -14.19
CA GLU A 6 3.70 -19.75 -12.88
C GLU A 6 4.05 -21.25 -13.00
N LEU A 7 3.69 -21.86 -14.13
CA LEU A 7 3.85 -23.30 -14.40
C LEU A 7 5.08 -23.60 -15.26
N TYR A 8 5.62 -22.57 -15.92
CA TYR A 8 6.85 -22.61 -16.69
C TYR A 8 7.89 -21.70 -16.03
N ASP A 9 9.10 -22.20 -15.86
CA ASP A 9 10.24 -21.44 -15.37
C ASP A 9 11.45 -21.87 -16.21
N PRO A 10 11.97 -21.00 -17.09
CA PRO A 10 13.08 -21.33 -17.98
C PRO A 10 14.41 -21.48 -17.24
N ASN A 11 14.50 -21.01 -15.98
CA ASN A 11 15.73 -20.93 -15.20
C ASN A 11 15.77 -21.98 -14.07
N GLN A 12 14.97 -23.04 -14.17
CA GLN A 12 14.97 -24.11 -13.18
C GLN A 12 16.34 -24.79 -13.09
N PRO A 13 16.90 -24.96 -11.87
CA PRO A 13 18.08 -25.77 -11.71
C PRO A 13 17.80 -27.24 -12.10
N PRO A 14 18.81 -28.02 -12.52
CA PRO A 14 18.61 -29.40 -13.00
C PRO A 14 17.88 -30.31 -11.99
N ASP A 15 18.09 -30.07 -10.70
CA ASP A 15 17.51 -30.83 -9.59
C ASP A 15 16.19 -30.22 -9.06
N TYR A 16 15.61 -29.22 -9.75
CA TYR A 16 14.44 -28.49 -9.28
C TYR A 16 13.29 -29.42 -8.85
N TRP A 17 12.95 -30.39 -9.72
CA TRP A 17 11.84 -31.33 -9.51
C TRP A 17 12.13 -32.45 -8.49
N GLU A 18 13.38 -32.58 -8.05
CA GLU A 18 13.80 -33.58 -7.07
C GLU A 18 13.63 -33.05 -5.63
N ARG A 19 13.46 -31.74 -5.49
CA ARG A 19 13.29 -31.07 -4.20
C ARG A 19 11.81 -31.07 -3.78
N PRO A 20 11.51 -31.13 -2.47
CA PRO A 20 10.13 -31.00 -1.99
C PRO A 20 9.58 -29.60 -2.29
N HIS A 21 8.51 -29.53 -3.08
CA HIS A 21 7.82 -28.29 -3.40
C HIS A 21 6.67 -28.06 -2.39
N ALA A 22 6.87 -27.13 -1.45
CA ALA A 22 5.91 -26.85 -0.38
C ALA A 22 4.63 -26.11 -0.84
N TRP A 23 4.61 -25.60 -2.07
CA TRP A 23 3.55 -24.72 -2.55
C TRP A 23 2.52 -25.53 -3.32
N LEU A 24 1.43 -25.91 -2.64
CA LEU A 24 0.20 -26.28 -3.33
C LEU A 24 -0.34 -25.02 -4.00
N SER A 25 -0.22 -24.92 -5.33
CA SER A 25 -0.92 -23.90 -6.11
C SER A 25 -2.42 -24.20 -6.06
N GLY A 26 -3.10 -23.63 -5.06
CA GLY A 26 -4.53 -23.82 -4.84
C GLY A 26 -5.25 -22.48 -4.81
N PHE A 27 -6.37 -22.39 -5.52
CA PHE A 27 -7.25 -21.23 -5.46
C PHE A 27 -8.36 -21.47 -4.44
N ARG A 28 -8.59 -20.50 -3.56
CA ARG A 28 -9.76 -20.53 -2.66
C ARG A 28 -11.02 -20.38 -3.50
N ALA A 29 -11.81 -21.43 -3.57
CA ALA A 29 -13.05 -21.39 -4.29
C ALA A 29 -14.11 -20.56 -3.54
N ARG A 30 -14.88 -19.78 -4.29
CA ARG A 30 -16.01 -18.99 -3.75
C ARG A 30 -17.29 -19.82 -3.56
N ARG A 31 -17.38 -21.01 -4.15
CA ARG A 31 -18.53 -21.94 -4.10
C ARG A 31 -18.06 -23.41 -4.15
N HIS A 32 -18.99 -24.37 -4.04
CA HIS A 32 -18.72 -25.78 -4.29
C HIS A 32 -17.95 -25.94 -5.59
N SER A 33 -16.73 -26.48 -5.47
CA SER A 33 -15.78 -26.61 -6.57
C SER A 33 -15.08 -27.94 -6.44
N LEU A 34 -14.80 -28.54 -7.59
CA LEU A 34 -13.89 -29.66 -7.68
C LEU A 34 -12.48 -29.08 -7.71
N LEU A 35 -11.61 -29.55 -6.81
CA LEU A 35 -10.20 -29.24 -6.87
C LEU A 35 -9.62 -29.94 -8.10
N VAL A 36 -9.26 -29.16 -9.12
CA VAL A 36 -8.45 -29.66 -10.23
C VAL A 36 -7.00 -29.38 -9.90
N ALA A 37 -6.26 -30.41 -9.55
CA ALA A 37 -4.82 -30.36 -9.37
C ALA A 37 -4.16 -30.89 -10.63
N PHE A 38 -3.20 -30.12 -11.18
CA PHE A 38 -2.39 -30.56 -12.31
C PHE A 38 -1.00 -30.94 -11.82
N ASP A 39 -0.41 -31.96 -12.46
CA ASP A 39 1.01 -32.25 -12.28
C ASP A 39 1.83 -31.12 -12.91
N ARG A 40 2.45 -30.29 -12.06
CA ARG A 40 3.24 -29.14 -12.47
C ARG A 40 4.47 -29.54 -13.30
N LYS A 41 5.11 -30.67 -13.00
CA LYS A 41 6.27 -31.17 -13.75
C LYS A 41 5.85 -31.61 -15.14
N ALA A 42 4.72 -32.31 -15.24
CA ALA A 42 4.17 -32.72 -16.52
C ALA A 42 3.81 -31.50 -17.39
N LEU A 43 3.15 -30.48 -16.80
CA LEU A 43 2.81 -29.25 -17.51
C LEU A 43 4.06 -28.47 -17.97
N HIS A 44 5.06 -28.28 -17.10
CA HIS A 44 6.33 -27.67 -17.48
C HIS A 44 6.95 -28.40 -18.67
N THR A 45 7.01 -29.73 -18.60
CA THR A 45 7.59 -30.56 -19.67
C THR A 45 6.85 -30.38 -21.00
N VAL A 46 5.51 -30.31 -20.98
CA VAL A 46 4.70 -30.08 -22.18
C VAL A 46 4.95 -28.69 -22.76
N ILE A 47 4.96 -27.65 -21.92
CA ILE A 47 5.22 -26.27 -22.35
C ILE A 47 6.63 -26.16 -22.96
N SER A 48 7.65 -26.69 -22.27
CA SER A 48 9.06 -26.63 -22.71
C SER A 48 9.33 -27.34 -24.03
N LYS A 49 8.56 -28.38 -24.36
CA LYS A 49 8.70 -29.15 -25.61
C LYS A 49 8.00 -28.52 -26.82
N GLN A 50 7.07 -27.59 -26.61
CA GLN A 50 6.25 -26.99 -27.64
C GLN A 50 6.67 -25.53 -27.87
N PRO A 51 7.32 -25.19 -29.00
CA PRO A 51 7.88 -23.85 -29.21
C PRO A 51 6.86 -22.72 -29.05
N HIS A 52 5.65 -22.89 -29.56
CA HIS A 52 4.58 -21.90 -29.46
C HIS A 52 4.06 -21.70 -28.03
N LEU A 53 4.05 -22.76 -27.20
CA LEU A 53 3.65 -22.66 -25.79
C LEU A 53 4.75 -22.02 -24.94
N LYS A 54 6.01 -22.36 -25.24
CA LYS A 54 7.17 -21.73 -24.62
C LYS A 54 7.19 -20.22 -24.86
N ASP A 55 7.07 -19.80 -26.11
CA ASP A 55 7.02 -18.37 -26.48
C ASP A 55 5.86 -17.64 -25.78
N ALA A 56 4.69 -18.29 -25.69
CA ALA A 56 3.54 -17.73 -24.99
C ALA A 56 3.79 -17.62 -23.48
N ALA A 57 4.39 -18.65 -22.87
CA ALA A 57 4.70 -18.67 -21.45
C ALA A 57 5.74 -17.58 -21.08
N GLU A 58 6.80 -17.43 -21.87
CA GLU A 58 7.83 -16.42 -21.67
C GLU A 58 7.26 -15.00 -21.81
N LYS A 59 6.42 -14.75 -22.83
CA LYS A 59 5.71 -13.47 -22.97
C LYS A 59 4.81 -13.17 -21.77
N MET A 60 4.13 -14.19 -21.25
CA MET A 60 3.27 -14.04 -20.07
C MET A 60 4.09 -13.78 -18.80
N GLU A 61 5.25 -14.40 -18.64
CA GLU A 61 6.15 -14.15 -17.52
C GLU A 61 6.65 -12.71 -17.53
N VAL A 62 7.07 -12.20 -18.70
CA VAL A 62 7.48 -10.79 -18.87
C VAL A 62 6.30 -9.84 -18.57
N ALA A 63 5.10 -10.15 -19.06
CA ALA A 63 3.91 -9.35 -18.80
C ALA A 63 3.53 -9.33 -17.30
N ASP A 64 3.64 -10.47 -16.62
CA ASP A 64 3.40 -10.59 -15.17
C ASP A 64 4.43 -9.80 -14.36
N LEU A 65 5.72 -9.88 -14.74
CA LEU A 65 6.78 -9.06 -14.15
C LEU A 65 6.49 -7.56 -14.30
N TRP A 66 6.12 -7.10 -15.51
CA TRP A 66 5.73 -5.71 -15.72
C TRP A 66 4.50 -5.32 -14.91
N GLY A 67 3.52 -6.21 -14.77
CA GLY A 67 2.36 -6.02 -13.92
C GLY A 67 2.74 -5.83 -12.45
N LYS A 68 3.63 -6.67 -11.92
CA LYS A 68 4.16 -6.58 -10.55
C LYS A 68 4.99 -5.32 -10.33
N LEU A 69 5.87 -4.97 -11.27
CA LEU A 69 6.66 -3.74 -11.22
C LEU A 69 5.76 -2.52 -11.21
N LYS A 70 4.77 -2.46 -12.11
CA LYS A 70 3.77 -1.39 -12.13
C LYS A 70 3.02 -1.32 -10.81
N ALA A 71 2.55 -2.45 -10.29
CA ALA A 71 1.85 -2.49 -8.99
C ALA A 71 2.73 -1.98 -7.85
N CYS A 72 4.03 -2.31 -7.85
CA CYS A 72 4.99 -1.83 -6.86
C CYS A 72 5.17 -0.31 -6.94
N VAL A 73 5.34 0.24 -8.15
CA VAL A 73 5.44 1.70 -8.38
C VAL A 73 4.18 2.42 -7.89
N MET A 74 2.99 1.95 -8.29
CA MET A 74 1.72 2.52 -7.85
C MET A 74 1.55 2.44 -6.32
N GLN A 75 1.99 1.34 -5.69
CA GLN A 75 1.97 1.21 -4.24
C GLN A 75 2.93 2.20 -3.55
N GLY A 76 4.10 2.44 -4.15
CA GLY A 76 5.05 3.44 -3.68
C GLY A 76 4.43 4.84 -3.68
N GLU A 77 3.79 5.23 -4.79
CA GLU A 77 3.13 6.54 -4.90
C GLU A 77 1.97 6.70 -3.91
N ARG A 78 1.14 5.66 -3.74
CA ARG A 78 0.08 5.62 -2.71
C ARG A 78 0.65 5.84 -1.32
N ASN A 79 1.76 5.20 -0.99
CA ASN A 79 2.41 5.36 0.30
C ASN A 79 2.94 6.80 0.47
N VAL A 80 3.63 7.36 -0.53
CA VAL A 80 4.14 8.74 -0.49
C VAL A 80 3.00 9.74 -0.27
N TYR A 81 1.90 9.59 -1.00
CA TYR A 81 0.73 10.46 -0.82
C TYR A 81 0.14 10.32 0.58
N ARG A 82 -0.08 9.09 1.05
CA ARG A 82 -0.60 8.82 2.40
C ARG A 82 0.26 9.44 3.50
N GLU A 83 1.58 9.28 3.44
CA GLU A 83 2.48 9.87 4.44
C GLU A 83 2.49 11.41 4.35
N SER A 84 2.39 11.97 3.15
CA SER A 84 2.31 13.42 2.94
C SER A 84 1.02 14.01 3.53
N VAL A 85 -0.13 13.34 3.33
CA VAL A 85 -1.41 13.72 3.97
C VAL A 85 -1.31 13.60 5.49
N ALA A 86 -0.68 12.54 6.00
CA ALA A 86 -0.52 12.36 7.44
C ALA A 86 0.35 13.45 8.07
N MET A 87 1.40 13.87 7.36
CA MET A 87 2.28 14.97 7.79
C MET A 87 1.57 16.33 7.74
N ALA A 88 0.80 16.61 6.69
CA ALA A 88 -0.01 17.83 6.59
C ALA A 88 -1.14 17.92 7.61
N HIS A 89 -1.55 16.78 8.20
CA HIS A 89 -2.51 16.74 9.31
C HIS A 89 -1.86 16.74 10.70
N ALA A 90 -0.53 16.83 10.81
CA ALA A 90 0.17 16.63 12.07
C ALA A 90 -0.22 17.65 13.16
N ASP A 91 -0.64 18.85 12.76
CA ASP A 91 -1.10 19.94 13.64
C ASP A 91 -2.62 19.97 13.87
N GLY A 92 -3.37 19.06 13.23
CA GLY A 92 -4.81 18.92 13.40
C GLY A 92 -5.68 19.53 12.31
N ALA A 93 -5.13 20.34 11.40
CA ALA A 93 -5.91 20.98 10.36
C ALA A 93 -5.09 21.22 9.09
N LEU A 94 -5.66 20.93 7.92
CA LEU A 94 -5.00 21.21 6.66
C LEU A 94 -5.17 22.69 6.29
N SER A 95 -4.06 23.39 6.07
CA SER A 95 -4.07 24.74 5.52
C SER A 95 -4.36 24.75 4.01
N ALA A 96 -4.68 25.92 3.46
CA ALA A 96 -4.87 26.09 2.02
C ALA A 96 -3.58 25.80 1.24
N ASP A 97 -2.41 26.18 1.77
CA ASP A 97 -1.12 25.96 1.14
C ASP A 97 -0.74 24.47 1.11
N GLU A 98 -1.05 23.72 2.17
CA GLU A 98 -0.86 22.27 2.23
C GLU A 98 -1.81 21.54 1.31
N THR A 99 -3.08 21.99 1.24
CA THR A 99 -4.07 21.44 0.29
C THR A 99 -3.53 21.56 -1.13
N HIS A 100 -3.05 22.77 -1.48
CA HIS A 100 -2.52 23.02 -2.81
C HIS A 100 -1.20 22.27 -3.07
N ALA A 101 -0.36 22.06 -2.04
CA ALA A 101 0.84 21.22 -2.16
C ALA A 101 0.49 19.74 -2.44
N LEU A 102 -0.55 19.20 -1.79
CA LEU A 102 -1.04 17.84 -2.01
C LEU A 102 -1.68 17.68 -3.40
N GLU A 103 -2.41 18.68 -3.90
CA GLU A 103 -2.95 18.69 -5.27
C GLU A 103 -1.81 18.62 -6.30
N ARG A 104 -0.78 19.46 -6.14
CA ARG A 104 0.41 19.39 -7.03
C ARG A 104 1.14 18.06 -6.94
N LEU A 105 1.13 17.41 -5.77
CA LEU A 105 1.71 16.09 -5.61
C LEU A 105 0.90 15.02 -6.38
N LEU A 106 -0.44 15.10 -6.34
CA LEU A 106 -1.32 14.23 -7.11
C LEU A 106 -1.15 14.42 -8.62
N ASP A 107 -1.03 15.66 -9.07
CA ASP A 107 -0.76 15.98 -10.49
C ASP A 107 0.55 15.35 -10.96
N LYS A 108 1.61 15.42 -10.14
CA LYS A 108 2.91 14.78 -10.41
C LYS A 108 2.82 13.25 -10.45
N MET A 109 1.93 12.66 -9.66
CA MET A 109 1.65 11.23 -9.67
C MET A 109 0.72 10.82 -10.83
N GLN A 110 0.41 11.71 -11.78
CA GLN A 110 -0.27 11.39 -13.05
C GLN A 110 -1.55 10.54 -12.90
N ASN A 111 -2.34 10.76 -11.84
CA ASN A 111 -3.57 10.00 -11.54
C ASN A 111 -3.37 8.52 -11.18
N SER A 112 -2.21 8.13 -10.63
CA SER A 112 -2.00 6.80 -10.06
C SER A 112 -2.94 6.44 -8.90
N LEU A 113 -3.64 7.44 -8.37
CA LEU A 113 -4.66 7.34 -7.35
C LEU A 113 -6.03 7.71 -7.93
N THR A 114 -7.02 6.87 -7.66
CA THR A 114 -8.41 7.18 -7.97
C THR A 114 -9.00 8.14 -6.92
N VAL A 115 -10.08 8.85 -7.28
CA VAL A 115 -10.79 9.75 -6.36
C VAL A 115 -11.25 9.00 -5.10
N ASP A 116 -11.71 7.76 -5.24
CA ASP A 116 -12.13 6.92 -4.12
C ASP A 116 -10.96 6.58 -3.18
N GLU A 117 -9.78 6.30 -3.73
CA GLU A 117 -8.57 6.02 -2.94
C GLU A 117 -8.10 7.26 -2.19
N ILE A 118 -8.14 8.43 -2.83
CA ILE A 118 -7.83 9.71 -2.19
C ILE A 118 -8.79 9.93 -1.01
N GLY A 119 -10.10 9.81 -1.23
CA GLY A 119 -11.10 9.96 -0.18
C GLY A 119 -10.90 8.96 0.98
N ALA A 120 -10.55 7.71 0.67
CA ALA A 120 -10.28 6.68 1.67
C ALA A 120 -9.04 7.02 2.53
N ILE A 121 -7.97 7.56 1.91
CA ILE A 121 -6.74 7.97 2.61
C ILE A 121 -7.04 9.12 3.58
N HIS A 122 -7.73 10.16 3.12
CA HIS A 122 -8.10 11.31 3.95
C HIS A 122 -8.98 10.90 5.14
N LYS A 123 -10.00 10.08 4.89
CA LYS A 123 -10.89 9.55 5.95
C LYS A 123 -10.13 8.72 6.99
N LEU A 124 -9.22 7.85 6.54
CA LEU A 124 -8.41 7.02 7.42
C LEU A 124 -7.52 7.87 8.35
N ILE A 125 -6.89 8.90 7.81
CA ILE A 125 -5.99 9.78 8.56
C ILE A 125 -6.77 10.61 9.57
N ALA A 126 -7.89 11.23 9.16
CA ALA A 126 -8.77 11.96 10.07
C ALA A 126 -9.24 11.08 11.25
N THR A 127 -9.67 9.85 10.96
CA THR A 127 -10.10 8.89 11.99
C THR A 127 -8.97 8.54 12.96
N LYS A 128 -7.75 8.35 12.46
CA LYS A 128 -6.56 8.08 13.31
C LYS A 128 -6.18 9.29 14.15
N LEU A 129 -6.30 10.50 13.61
CA LEU A 129 -6.00 11.73 14.33
C LEU A 129 -6.99 11.93 15.47
N ASP A 130 -8.30 11.77 15.20
CA ASP A 130 -9.35 11.84 16.21
C ASP A 130 -9.11 10.83 17.34
N ALA A 131 -8.75 9.60 16.99
CA ALA A 131 -8.42 8.58 17.99
C ALA A 131 -7.20 8.96 18.83
N LYS A 132 -6.16 9.56 18.21
CA LYS A 132 -4.94 10.00 18.90
C LYS A 132 -5.21 11.20 19.82
N ILE A 133 -6.01 12.17 19.37
CA ILE A 133 -6.43 13.33 20.19
C ILE A 133 -7.22 12.84 21.40
N ARG A 134 -8.19 11.93 21.21
CA ARG A 134 -8.98 11.35 22.32
C ARG A 134 -8.15 10.50 23.28
N ALA A 135 -7.05 9.90 22.81
CA ALA A 135 -6.17 9.07 23.62
C ALA A 135 -5.10 9.89 24.38
N GLN A 136 -4.90 11.16 24.06
CA GLN A 136 -4.06 12.02 24.89
C GLN A 136 -4.78 12.24 26.22
N PRO A 137 -4.16 11.88 27.37
CA PRO A 137 -4.73 12.24 28.66
C PRO A 137 -4.88 13.76 28.65
N PHE A 138 -6.09 14.25 28.90
CA PHE A 138 -6.29 15.66 29.18
C PHE A 138 -5.25 16.04 30.24
N PRO A 139 -4.40 17.06 30.01
CA PRO A 139 -3.55 17.55 31.07
C PRO A 139 -4.47 17.81 32.27
N PRO A 140 -4.11 17.35 33.49
CA PRO A 140 -4.94 17.62 34.64
C PRO A 140 -5.24 19.11 34.62
N ASN A 141 -6.52 19.47 34.62
CA ASN A 141 -7.00 20.85 34.77
C ASN A 141 -6.05 21.49 35.76
N ARG A 142 -5.15 22.39 35.34
CA ARG A 142 -4.37 23.16 36.29
C ARG A 142 -5.41 24.04 36.98
N PRO A 143 -5.81 23.77 38.23
CA PRO A 143 -6.39 24.85 39.00
C PRO A 143 -5.24 25.85 39.22
N ASP A 144 -5.57 27.12 39.38
CA ASP A 144 -4.63 28.15 39.83
C ASP A 144 -3.77 28.79 38.72
N VAL A 145 -4.46 29.50 37.82
CA VAL A 145 -3.97 30.82 37.38
C VAL A 145 -5.06 31.86 37.68
N CYS A 146 -5.40 32.00 38.97
CA CYS A 146 -5.82 33.27 39.56
C CYS A 146 -4.54 33.93 40.09
N ALA A 147 -4.27 35.22 39.97
CA ALA A 147 -5.08 36.40 39.71
C ALA A 147 -4.19 37.51 39.12
N PRO A 148 -4.74 38.59 38.53
CA PRO A 148 -3.98 39.75 38.09
C PRO A 148 -3.17 40.34 39.26
N GLY A 149 -1.85 40.37 39.11
CA GLY A 149 -0.95 41.06 40.03
C GLY A 149 -1.22 42.56 40.04
N GLU A 150 -1.45 43.09 41.23
CA GLU A 150 -1.66 44.49 41.53
C GLU A 150 -0.54 45.37 40.97
N VAL A 151 -0.92 46.45 40.30
CA VAL A 151 -0.03 47.54 39.89
C VAL A 151 0.26 48.37 41.14
N SER A 152 1.39 48.13 41.80
CA SER A 152 1.85 49.02 42.88
C SER A 152 2.60 50.22 42.27
N ALA A 153 1.95 51.37 42.31
CA ALA A 153 2.56 52.66 42.03
C ALA A 153 3.38 53.10 43.24
N HIS A 154 4.71 53.13 43.11
CA HIS A 154 5.55 53.90 44.04
C HIS A 154 5.79 55.29 43.48
N ALA A 155 5.08 56.24 44.09
CA ALA A 155 5.41 57.66 44.09
C ALA A 155 6.59 57.93 45.05
N GLY A 156 7.55 58.71 44.58
CA GLY A 156 8.27 59.77 45.32
C GLY A 156 9.21 59.40 46.46
N ALA A 157 10.51 59.64 46.25
CA ALA A 157 11.23 60.78 46.84
C ALA A 157 12.44 61.13 45.96
#